data_AF-A0A968SSS1-F1
#
_entry.id   AF-A0A968SSS1-F1
#
_cell.length_a   1.000
_cell.length_b   1.000
_cell.length_c   1.000
_cell.angle_alpha   90.00
_cell.angle_beta   90.00
_cell.angle_gamma   90.00
#
_symmetry.space_group_name_H-M   'P 1'
#
loop_
_entity.id
_entity.type
_entity.pdbx_description
1 polymer ?
#
loop_
_entity_poly.entity_id
_entity_poly.type
_entity_poly.pdbx_seq_one_letter_code
_entity_poly.pdbx_strand_id
1 'polypeptide(L)'
;MHNKRIIDLTHVLLPGQEQYGLEVSQRGERHGPTGDIMSDVALWSHVGTHVEVPRHFYAEGKDTAELPLSVFMGPAIRLDFRHKQVNEAITLADVQAAGDIQLGDHVILWEGRAAQYRTPASHQRPYITEEACAWLLEDRQVRLLGTDSSGFEVRGVNHHPNHTLWFKYDAAVLECLCNLEQISQQRFYLLALPLPVRGLDACPVRALAIEDAVGRALAPRCSTPTTPRSPLSYAELRPLASIFCTSMSSTAISCPIWLFRRARSPRCARSQPCPLKCISPLSTRCVSCPRSNTPVPTWSFCLPRARRCSTRRSSPCAS
;
A
#
# COMPACT_ATOMS: atom_id res chain seq x y z
N MET A 1 2.09 21.96 8.65
CA MET A 1 0.74 21.38 8.42
C MET A 1 -0.41 22.40 8.49
N HIS A 2 -0.22 23.62 9.00
CA HIS A 2 -1.30 24.61 9.23
C HIS A 2 -2.06 25.12 7.98
N ASN A 3 -1.82 24.56 6.78
CA ASN A 3 -2.52 24.95 5.56
C ASN A 3 -2.62 23.81 4.54
N LYS A 4 -2.66 22.55 5.00
CA LYS A 4 -2.85 21.37 4.14
C LYS A 4 -4.19 20.71 4.46
N ARG A 5 -4.93 20.29 3.44
CA ARG A 5 -6.07 19.37 3.58
C ARG A 5 -5.57 17.96 3.35
N ILE A 6 -6.01 17.04 4.20
CA ILE A 6 -5.77 15.61 4.05
C ILE A 6 -7.12 14.98 3.72
N ILE A 7 -7.22 14.38 2.54
CA ILE A 7 -8.39 13.63 2.10
C ILE A 7 -8.04 12.15 2.18
N ASP A 8 -8.92 11.38 2.83
CA ASP A 8 -8.82 9.93 2.88
C ASP A 8 -9.51 9.33 1.66
N LEU A 9 -8.76 8.55 0.88
CA LEU A 9 -9.21 7.95 -0.38
C LEU A 9 -9.51 6.45 -0.23
N THR A 10 -9.73 5.99 1.00
CA THR A 10 -9.80 4.57 1.34
C THR A 10 -11.20 4.14 1.72
N HIS A 11 -11.69 3.05 1.16
CA HIS A 11 -12.92 2.43 1.65
C HIS A 11 -12.72 1.79 3.03
N VAL A 12 -13.68 1.98 3.94
CA VAL A 12 -13.71 1.28 5.24
C VAL A 12 -13.99 -0.20 5.00
N LEU A 13 -13.04 -1.09 5.31
CA LEU A 13 -13.19 -2.53 5.17
C LEU A 13 -14.26 -3.12 6.12
N LEU A 14 -15.10 -4.01 5.61
CA LEU A 14 -16.24 -4.63 6.31
C LEU A 14 -16.12 -6.16 6.31
N PRO A 15 -15.69 -6.79 7.42
CA PRO A 15 -15.57 -8.25 7.50
C PRO A 15 -16.86 -8.97 7.10
N GLY A 16 -16.72 -10.00 6.25
CA GLY A 16 -17.86 -10.76 5.70
C GLY A 16 -18.70 -10.05 4.63
N GLN A 17 -18.41 -8.80 4.29
CA GLN A 17 -19.11 -8.04 3.23
C GLN A 17 -18.19 -7.64 2.07
N GLU A 18 -16.91 -7.99 2.13
CA GLU A 18 -15.95 -7.76 1.06
C GLU A 18 -16.11 -8.74 -0.10
N GLN A 19 -15.70 -8.30 -1.29
CA GLN A 19 -15.59 -9.18 -2.45
C GLN A 19 -14.50 -10.25 -2.27
N TYR A 20 -13.41 -9.89 -1.59
CA TYR A 20 -12.31 -10.78 -1.25
C TYR A 20 -12.30 -11.09 0.25
N GLY A 21 -11.69 -12.21 0.65
CA GLY A 21 -11.76 -12.67 2.03
C GLY A 21 -11.22 -11.64 3.03
N LEU A 22 -12.03 -11.33 4.05
CA LEU A 22 -11.66 -10.54 5.22
C LEU A 22 -12.37 -11.09 6.45
N GLU A 23 -11.58 -11.58 7.39
CA GLU A 23 -12.03 -12.11 8.67
C GLU A 23 -11.29 -11.41 9.80
N VAL A 24 -12.03 -11.08 10.85
CA VAL A 24 -11.48 -10.50 12.08
C VAL A 24 -12.02 -11.32 13.23
N SER A 25 -11.13 -11.81 14.08
CA SER A 25 -11.49 -12.55 15.29
C SER A 25 -10.75 -11.95 16.48
N GLN A 26 -11.39 -11.87 17.65
CA GLN A 26 -10.73 -11.40 18.85
C GLN A 26 -9.82 -12.51 19.39
N ARG A 27 -8.56 -12.16 19.66
CA ARG A 27 -7.64 -13.06 20.31
C ARG A 27 -8.10 -13.24 21.77
N GLY A 28 -8.14 -14.48 22.25
CA GLY A 28 -8.59 -14.79 23.61
C GLY A 28 -7.92 -13.90 24.65
N GLU A 29 -8.73 -13.28 25.51
CA GLU A 29 -8.31 -12.24 26.45
C GLU A 29 -7.07 -12.65 27.26
N ARG A 30 -6.09 -11.76 27.37
CA ARG A 30 -5.13 -11.84 28.48
C ARG A 30 -5.92 -11.60 29.75
N HIS A 31 -6.20 -12.67 30.48
CA HIS A 31 -6.98 -12.67 31.72
C HIS A 31 -6.51 -11.56 32.68
N GLY A 32 -7.30 -10.50 32.82
CA GLY A 32 -7.10 -9.42 33.77
C GLY A 32 -8.22 -8.37 33.72
N PRO A 33 -8.53 -7.68 34.84
CA PRO A 33 -9.64 -6.71 34.94
C PRO A 33 -9.43 -5.42 34.10
N THR A 34 -8.28 -5.27 33.46
CA THR A 34 -7.88 -4.16 32.58
C THR A 34 -7.24 -4.69 31.28
N GLY A 35 -7.80 -5.77 30.72
CA GLY A 35 -7.19 -6.51 29.60
C GLY A 35 -7.03 -5.69 28.31
N ASP A 36 -5.98 -6.03 27.53
CA ASP A 36 -5.74 -5.52 26.19
C ASP A 36 -6.62 -6.25 25.15
N ILE A 37 -7.35 -5.48 24.33
CA ILE A 37 -8.11 -6.03 23.19
C ILE A 37 -7.16 -6.19 22.01
N MET A 38 -6.98 -7.42 21.56
CA MET A 38 -6.20 -7.77 20.37
C MET A 38 -7.05 -8.62 19.42
N SER A 39 -6.86 -8.45 18.12
CA SER A 39 -7.56 -9.23 17.11
C SER A 39 -6.59 -9.91 16.16
N ASP A 40 -6.90 -11.13 15.76
CA ASP A 40 -6.31 -11.77 14.59
C ASP A 40 -7.09 -11.32 13.35
N VAL A 41 -6.37 -10.91 12.31
CA VAL A 41 -6.95 -10.45 11.03
C VAL A 41 -6.41 -11.34 9.92
N ALA A 42 -7.31 -11.99 9.19
CA ALA A 42 -6.99 -12.74 7.99
C ALA A 42 -7.63 -12.04 6.79
N LEU A 43 -6.83 -11.64 5.81
CA LEU A 43 -7.30 -10.90 4.64
C LEU A 43 -6.59 -11.32 3.37
N TRP A 44 -7.26 -11.15 2.23
CA TRP A 44 -6.66 -11.29 0.90
C TRP A 44 -5.88 -10.02 0.54
N SER A 45 -4.76 -10.16 -0.16
CA SER A 45 -3.88 -9.04 -0.54
C SER A 45 -4.57 -7.94 -1.37
N HIS A 46 -5.62 -8.30 -2.10
CA HIS A 46 -6.39 -7.43 -3.00
C HIS A 46 -7.69 -6.87 -2.38
N VAL A 47 -7.85 -6.95 -1.06
CA VAL A 47 -9.11 -6.52 -0.42
C VAL A 47 -9.20 -4.99 -0.29
N GLY A 48 -10.34 -4.43 -0.74
CA GLY A 48 -10.67 -3.00 -0.67
C GLY A 48 -9.69 -2.12 -1.44
N THR A 49 -9.40 -0.93 -0.92
CA THR A 49 -8.39 -0.04 -1.51
C THR A 49 -7.00 -0.63 -1.27
N HIS A 50 -6.31 -1.02 -2.34
CA HIS A 50 -5.06 -1.77 -2.24
C HIS A 50 -4.09 -1.36 -3.35
N VAL A 51 -2.80 -1.60 -3.10
CA VAL A 51 -1.75 -1.43 -4.09
C VAL A 51 -1.23 -2.79 -4.54
N GLU A 52 -1.12 -2.99 -5.84
CA GLU A 52 -0.51 -4.15 -6.48
C GLU A 52 0.91 -3.84 -6.92
N VAL A 53 1.77 -4.85 -6.88
CA VAL A 53 3.20 -4.73 -7.22
C VAL A 53 3.61 -5.83 -8.21
N PRO A 54 4.81 -5.78 -8.83
CA PRO A 54 5.19 -6.70 -9.91
C PRO A 54 5.04 -8.18 -9.62
N ARG A 55 5.18 -8.58 -8.34
CA ARG A 55 4.99 -9.96 -7.92
C ARG A 55 3.60 -10.54 -8.23
N HIS A 56 2.61 -9.69 -8.46
CA HIS A 56 1.25 -10.10 -8.82
C HIS A 56 1.19 -10.91 -10.13
N PHE A 57 2.01 -10.58 -11.13
CA PHE A 57 2.07 -11.32 -12.40
C PHE A 57 3.44 -11.94 -12.69
N TYR A 58 4.50 -11.54 -11.99
CA TYR A 58 5.85 -12.07 -12.18
C TYR A 58 6.32 -12.78 -10.92
N ALA A 59 6.59 -14.09 -11.00
CA ALA A 59 7.04 -14.89 -9.85
C ALA A 59 8.32 -14.34 -9.18
N GLU A 60 9.21 -13.76 -9.99
CA GLU A 60 10.45 -13.09 -9.57
C GLU A 60 10.32 -11.55 -9.57
N GLY A 61 9.10 -11.03 -9.70
CA GLY A 61 8.80 -9.62 -9.59
C GLY A 61 8.98 -9.13 -8.15
N LYS A 62 9.29 -7.84 -8.02
CA LYS A 62 9.45 -7.18 -6.72
C LYS A 62 8.18 -7.28 -5.88
N ASP A 63 8.36 -7.65 -4.62
CA ASP A 63 7.30 -7.68 -3.62
C ASP A 63 7.11 -6.31 -2.94
N THR A 64 6.11 -6.20 -2.04
CA THR A 64 5.79 -4.93 -1.36
C THR A 64 6.90 -4.40 -0.46
N ALA A 65 7.92 -5.21 -0.12
CA ALA A 65 9.08 -4.80 0.66
C ALA A 65 10.29 -4.37 -0.19
N GLU A 66 10.22 -4.53 -1.52
CA GLU A 66 11.36 -4.33 -2.43
C GLU A 66 11.28 -3.07 -3.29
N LEU A 67 10.07 -2.60 -3.57
CA LEU A 67 9.90 -1.35 -4.30
C LEU A 67 10.29 -0.13 -3.45
N PRO A 68 10.95 0.87 -4.03
CA PRO A 68 11.30 2.08 -3.29
C PRO A 68 10.04 2.87 -2.95
N LEU A 69 10.04 3.56 -1.80
CA LEU A 69 8.88 4.34 -1.34
C LEU A 69 8.41 5.40 -2.34
N SER A 70 9.30 5.91 -3.20
CA SER A 70 8.94 6.86 -4.27
C SER A 70 7.92 6.31 -5.28
N VAL A 71 7.75 4.98 -5.36
CA VAL A 71 6.67 4.36 -6.14
C VAL A 71 5.31 4.58 -5.47
N PHE A 72 5.26 4.59 -4.15
CA PHE A 72 4.00 4.59 -3.38
C PHE A 72 3.60 5.98 -2.85
N MET A 73 4.49 6.96 -2.93
CA MET A 73 4.23 8.33 -2.52
C MET A 73 4.94 9.33 -3.41
N GLY A 74 4.30 10.48 -3.64
CA GLY A 74 4.84 11.51 -4.52
C GLY A 74 3.79 12.47 -5.06
N PRO A 75 4.20 13.43 -5.89
CA PRO A 75 3.29 14.26 -6.67
C PRO A 75 2.35 13.39 -7.50
N ALA A 76 1.07 13.74 -7.52
CA ALA A 76 0.04 13.03 -8.26
C ALA A 76 -0.87 13.99 -9.00
N ILE A 77 -1.43 13.52 -10.11
CA ILE A 77 -2.43 14.22 -10.90
C ILE A 77 -3.69 13.36 -11.05
N ARG A 78 -4.87 13.93 -10.78
CA ARG A 78 -6.17 13.30 -11.04
C ARG A 78 -6.69 13.70 -12.41
N LEU A 79 -6.96 12.72 -13.26
CA LEU A 79 -7.53 12.88 -14.60
C LEU A 79 -9.01 12.48 -14.59
N ASP A 80 -9.90 13.34 -15.08
CA ASP A 80 -11.35 13.12 -15.01
C ASP A 80 -11.86 12.35 -16.23
N PHE A 81 -12.27 11.10 -16.01
CA PHE A 81 -12.82 10.19 -17.00
C PHE A 81 -14.24 9.72 -16.65
N ARG A 82 -14.96 10.43 -15.77
CA ARG A 82 -16.34 10.05 -15.37
C ARG A 82 -17.33 10.01 -16.54
N HIS A 83 -17.02 10.70 -17.63
CA HIS A 83 -17.81 10.71 -18.85
C HIS A 83 -17.71 9.39 -19.65
N LYS A 84 -16.67 8.57 -19.40
CA LYS A 84 -16.44 7.30 -20.09
C LYS A 84 -17.42 6.23 -19.66
N GLN A 85 -17.95 5.51 -20.65
CA GLN A 85 -18.93 4.44 -20.45
C GLN A 85 -18.24 3.12 -20.07
N VAL A 86 -19.06 2.14 -19.67
CA VAL A 86 -18.59 0.78 -19.37
C VAL A 86 -17.95 0.18 -20.63
N ASN A 87 -16.75 -0.38 -20.49
CA ASN A 87 -15.93 -0.91 -21.59
C ASN A 87 -15.57 0.13 -22.67
N GLU A 88 -15.64 1.43 -22.38
CA GLU A 88 -15.08 2.45 -23.27
C GLU A 88 -13.57 2.61 -23.02
N ALA A 89 -12.81 2.83 -24.10
CA ALA A 89 -11.38 3.06 -24.02
C ALA A 89 -11.06 4.49 -23.54
N ILE A 90 -10.11 4.59 -22.62
CA ILE A 90 -9.35 5.80 -22.29
C ILE A 90 -8.09 5.74 -23.15
N THR A 91 -8.10 6.47 -24.26
CA THR A 91 -7.03 6.47 -25.27
C THR A 91 -5.86 7.37 -24.86
N LEU A 92 -4.74 7.27 -25.58
CA LEU A 92 -3.59 8.17 -25.37
C LEU A 92 -4.00 9.64 -25.54
N ALA A 93 -4.81 9.95 -26.55
CA ALA A 93 -5.31 11.30 -26.78
C ALA A 93 -6.17 11.81 -25.62
N ASP A 94 -7.02 10.94 -25.05
CA ASP A 94 -7.82 11.27 -23.86
C ASP A 94 -6.91 11.62 -22.66
N VAL A 95 -5.88 10.81 -22.41
CA VAL A 95 -4.92 11.02 -21.32
C VAL A 95 -4.13 12.32 -21.49
N GLN A 96 -3.65 12.59 -22.70
CA GLN A 96 -2.90 13.82 -23.01
C GLN A 96 -3.78 15.09 -22.90
N ALA A 97 -5.06 14.98 -23.22
CA ALA A 97 -6.00 16.10 -23.12
C ALA A 97 -6.48 16.35 -21.68
N ALA A 98 -6.43 15.35 -20.80
CA ALA A 98 -7.02 15.42 -19.46
C ALA A 98 -6.20 16.26 -18.46
N GLY A 99 -4.90 16.47 -18.69
CA GLY A 99 -4.07 17.30 -17.81
C GLY A 99 -2.57 17.30 -18.15
N ASP A 100 -1.85 18.24 -17.55
CA ASP A 100 -0.40 18.36 -17.68
C ASP A 100 0.31 17.36 -16.73
N ILE A 101 0.57 16.16 -17.24
CA ILE A 101 1.30 15.09 -16.53
C ILE A 101 2.78 15.41 -16.60
N GLN A 102 3.38 15.68 -15.44
CA GLN A 102 4.80 15.95 -15.30
C GLN A 102 5.59 14.65 -15.17
N LEU A 103 6.88 14.73 -15.47
CA LEU A 103 7.79 13.59 -15.39
C LEU A 103 7.84 13.04 -13.96
N GLY A 104 7.54 11.75 -13.78
CA GLY A 104 7.55 11.06 -12.50
C GLY A 104 6.32 11.29 -11.62
N ASP A 105 5.28 11.96 -12.14
CA ASP A 105 3.99 12.03 -11.44
C ASP A 105 3.38 10.64 -11.25
N HIS A 106 2.59 10.49 -10.19
CA HIS A 106 1.58 9.44 -10.09
C HIS A 106 0.31 9.88 -10.81
N VAL A 107 -0.37 8.96 -11.50
CA VAL A 107 -1.58 9.29 -12.27
C VAL A 107 -2.78 8.59 -11.66
N ILE A 108 -3.84 9.35 -11.35
CA ILE A 108 -5.10 8.81 -10.83
C ILE A 108 -6.19 9.00 -11.88
N LEU A 109 -6.75 7.90 -12.37
CA LEU A 109 -7.93 7.88 -13.23
C LEU A 109 -9.17 8.02 -12.35
N TRP A 110 -9.93 9.10 -12.54
CA TRP A 110 -11.19 9.31 -11.85
C TRP A 110 -12.35 8.97 -12.79
N GLU A 111 -12.87 7.76 -12.65
CA GLU A 111 -13.88 7.17 -13.54
C GLU A 111 -15.29 7.24 -12.92
N GLY A 112 -15.41 7.61 -11.64
CA GLY A 112 -16.68 7.78 -10.94
C GLY A 112 -17.32 6.45 -10.55
N ARG A 113 -16.48 5.47 -10.22
CA ARG A 113 -16.88 4.08 -9.96
C ARG A 113 -16.79 3.68 -8.49
N ALA A 114 -16.32 4.56 -7.61
CA ALA A 114 -16.26 4.30 -6.16
C ALA A 114 -17.58 3.81 -5.55
N ALA A 115 -18.74 4.30 -6.04
CA ALA A 115 -20.06 3.88 -5.56
C ALA A 115 -20.45 2.45 -5.99
N GLN A 116 -19.75 1.85 -6.95
CA GLN A 116 -19.96 0.46 -7.39
C GLN A 116 -19.21 -0.56 -6.52
N TYR A 117 -18.32 -0.10 -5.64
CA TYR A 117 -17.59 -0.99 -4.74
C TYR A 117 -18.55 -1.78 -3.83
N ARG A 118 -18.28 -3.08 -3.67
CA ARG A 118 -19.16 -4.08 -3.03
C ARG A 118 -20.54 -4.25 -3.67
N THR A 119 -20.69 -3.90 -4.95
CA THR A 119 -21.91 -4.20 -5.72
C THR A 119 -21.60 -5.17 -6.86
N PRO A 120 -22.61 -5.86 -7.43
CA PRO A 120 -22.42 -6.65 -8.64
C PRO A 120 -21.89 -5.85 -9.85
N ALA A 121 -21.99 -4.52 -9.79
CA ALA A 121 -21.48 -3.61 -10.82
C ALA A 121 -20.03 -3.19 -10.58
N SER A 122 -19.30 -3.73 -9.59
CA SER A 122 -17.91 -3.32 -9.30
C SER A 122 -16.97 -3.37 -10.50
N HIS A 123 -17.24 -4.31 -11.41
CA HIS A 123 -16.51 -4.52 -12.65
C HIS A 123 -17.03 -3.69 -13.85
N GLN A 124 -18.03 -2.83 -13.68
CA GLN A 124 -18.60 -2.01 -14.76
C GLN A 124 -17.85 -0.68 -14.91
N ARG A 125 -16.70 -0.75 -15.58
CA ARG A 125 -15.71 0.33 -15.70
C ARG A 125 -15.20 0.51 -17.13
N PRO A 126 -14.63 1.67 -17.49
CA PRO A 126 -13.81 1.80 -18.69
C PRO A 126 -12.45 1.08 -18.52
N TYR A 127 -11.59 1.19 -19.53
CA TYR A 127 -10.23 0.69 -19.48
C TYR A 127 -9.26 1.66 -20.17
N ILE A 128 -8.01 1.69 -19.72
CA ILE A 128 -6.94 2.46 -20.38
C ILE A 128 -6.30 1.63 -21.49
N THR A 129 -5.96 2.24 -22.62
CA THR A 129 -5.30 1.51 -23.72
C THR A 129 -3.85 1.19 -23.41
N GLU A 130 -3.32 0.11 -23.98
CA GLU A 130 -1.90 -0.26 -23.85
C GLU A 130 -0.96 0.85 -24.34
N GLU A 131 -1.36 1.56 -25.40
CA GLU A 131 -0.64 2.72 -25.93
C GLU A 131 -0.53 3.84 -24.89
N ALA A 132 -1.64 4.16 -24.20
CA ALA A 132 -1.63 5.16 -23.14
C ALA A 132 -0.77 4.70 -21.95
N CYS A 133 -0.85 3.43 -21.56
CA CYS A 133 0.01 2.86 -20.53
C CYS A 133 1.50 2.96 -20.89
N ALA A 134 1.88 2.58 -22.11
CA ALA A 134 3.26 2.64 -22.58
C ALA A 134 3.81 4.07 -22.51
N TRP A 135 3.04 5.05 -23.01
CA TRP A 135 3.42 6.46 -22.94
C TRP A 135 3.57 6.98 -21.50
N LEU A 136 2.67 6.59 -20.58
CA LEU A 136 2.78 6.97 -19.17
C LEU A 136 4.08 6.41 -18.54
N LEU A 137 4.43 5.17 -18.85
CA LEU A 137 5.60 4.49 -18.28
C LEU A 137 6.92 4.98 -18.91
N GLU A 138 6.94 5.15 -20.23
CA GLU A 138 8.16 5.41 -21.00
C GLU A 138 8.45 6.91 -21.11
N ASP A 139 7.47 7.71 -21.55
CA ASP A 139 7.64 9.14 -21.79
C ASP A 139 7.43 9.99 -20.54
N ARG A 140 6.54 9.55 -19.63
CA ARG A 140 6.24 10.28 -18.38
C ARG A 140 6.85 9.66 -17.14
N GLN A 141 7.46 8.48 -17.23
CA GLN A 141 8.10 7.80 -16.09
C GLN A 141 7.18 7.63 -14.87
N VAL A 142 5.87 7.53 -15.11
CA VAL A 142 4.88 7.27 -14.06
C VAL A 142 5.19 5.91 -13.45
N ARG A 143 5.21 5.82 -12.12
CA ARG A 143 5.42 4.56 -11.40
C ARG A 143 4.23 4.10 -10.57
N LEU A 144 3.17 4.89 -10.48
CA LEU A 144 1.89 4.48 -9.91
C LEU A 144 0.71 4.97 -10.75
N LEU A 145 -0.17 4.04 -11.11
CA LEU A 145 -1.49 4.33 -11.68
C LEU A 145 -2.54 4.00 -10.64
N GLY A 146 -3.40 4.96 -10.31
CA GLY A 146 -4.53 4.74 -9.44
C GLY A 146 -5.86 4.84 -10.17
N THR A 147 -6.88 4.19 -9.62
CA THR A 147 -8.25 4.17 -10.15
C THR A 147 -9.26 4.05 -9.01
N ASP A 148 -10.43 4.70 -9.13
CA ASP A 148 -11.59 4.47 -8.26
C ASP A 148 -12.48 3.29 -8.71
N SER A 149 -12.02 2.52 -9.69
CA SER A 149 -12.64 1.30 -10.19
C SER A 149 -11.93 0.05 -9.64
N SER A 150 -12.52 -1.12 -9.86
CA SER A 150 -11.87 -2.43 -9.61
C SER A 150 -10.86 -2.82 -10.71
N GLY A 151 -10.07 -1.84 -11.13
CA GLY A 151 -8.93 -1.98 -12.03
C GLY A 151 -9.00 -1.25 -13.35
N PHE A 152 -8.09 -1.58 -14.25
CA PHE A 152 -7.78 -0.76 -15.44
C PHE A 152 -7.54 -1.58 -16.72
N GLU A 153 -7.64 -2.91 -16.60
CA GLU A 153 -7.34 -3.86 -17.69
C GLU A 153 -8.31 -3.78 -18.88
N VAL A 154 -7.80 -4.07 -20.08
CA VAL A 154 -8.57 -4.24 -21.31
C VAL A 154 -9.51 -5.46 -21.18
N ARG A 155 -10.78 -5.28 -21.56
CA ARG A 155 -11.80 -6.32 -21.41
C ARG A 155 -11.73 -7.33 -22.56
N GLY A 156 -11.95 -8.62 -22.24
CA GLY A 156 -11.97 -9.71 -23.21
C GLY A 156 -10.59 -10.25 -23.60
N VAL A 157 -9.53 -9.80 -22.93
CA VAL A 157 -8.15 -10.23 -23.16
C VAL A 157 -7.65 -11.04 -21.97
N ASN A 158 -7.32 -12.31 -22.18
CA ASN A 158 -7.02 -13.26 -21.09
C ASN A 158 -5.60 -13.17 -20.53
N HIS A 159 -4.74 -12.31 -21.06
CA HIS A 159 -3.32 -12.22 -20.66
C HIS A 159 -2.97 -10.94 -19.91
N HIS A 160 -3.96 -10.12 -19.54
CA HIS A 160 -3.79 -8.92 -18.72
C HIS A 160 -2.65 -7.99 -19.22
N PRO A 161 -2.75 -7.47 -20.46
CA PRO A 161 -1.67 -6.71 -21.08
C PRO A 161 -1.28 -5.46 -20.28
N ASN A 162 -2.25 -4.75 -19.68
CA ASN A 162 -1.93 -3.55 -18.91
C ASN A 162 -1.15 -3.87 -17.63
N HIS A 163 -1.54 -4.90 -16.87
CA HIS A 163 -0.79 -5.31 -15.68
C HIS A 163 0.61 -5.79 -16.02
N THR A 164 0.74 -6.67 -16.99
CA THR A 164 2.05 -7.21 -17.40
C THR A 164 2.98 -6.09 -17.88
N LEU A 165 2.46 -5.14 -18.66
CA LEU A 165 3.22 -3.96 -19.06
C LEU A 165 3.67 -3.13 -17.85
N TRP A 166 2.75 -2.74 -16.97
CA TRP A 166 3.06 -1.93 -15.78
C TRP A 166 4.13 -2.57 -14.89
N PHE A 167 3.96 -3.85 -14.59
CA PHE A 167 4.84 -4.57 -13.69
C PHE A 167 6.23 -4.86 -14.27
N LYS A 168 6.38 -4.91 -15.60
CA LYS A 168 7.69 -4.96 -16.26
C LYS A 168 8.55 -3.71 -15.95
N TYR A 169 7.91 -2.58 -15.66
CA TYR A 169 8.56 -1.32 -15.34
C TYR A 169 8.73 -1.10 -13.82
N ASP A 170 8.57 -2.14 -12.99
CA ASP A 170 8.58 -2.01 -11.52
C ASP A 170 7.61 -0.93 -11.01
N ALA A 171 6.51 -0.73 -11.74
CA ALA A 171 5.46 0.22 -11.39
C ALA A 171 4.35 -0.48 -10.57
N ALA A 172 3.54 0.29 -9.87
CA ALA A 172 2.49 -0.18 -9.00
C ALA A 172 1.10 0.28 -9.49
N VAL A 173 0.06 -0.45 -9.10
CA VAL A 173 -1.33 -0.12 -9.42
C VAL A 173 -2.08 0.07 -8.12
N LEU A 174 -2.88 1.12 -8.00
CA LEU A 174 -3.69 1.45 -6.82
C LEU A 174 -5.18 1.40 -7.17
N GLU A 175 -5.89 0.38 -6.71
CA GLU A 175 -7.28 0.16 -7.09
C GLU A 175 -8.28 0.50 -5.98
N CYS A 176 -9.55 0.63 -6.38
CA CYS A 176 -10.68 0.86 -5.47
C CYS A 176 -10.49 2.10 -4.58
N LEU A 177 -10.02 3.21 -5.13
CA LEU A 177 -10.02 4.51 -4.44
C LEU A 177 -11.46 5.03 -4.23
N CYS A 178 -11.64 5.85 -3.22
CA CYS A 178 -12.90 6.58 -2.99
C CYS A 178 -12.65 8.06 -2.71
N ASN A 179 -13.73 8.84 -2.54
CA ASN A 179 -13.67 10.25 -2.16
C ASN A 179 -12.84 11.14 -3.11
N LEU A 180 -12.60 10.70 -4.35
CA LEU A 180 -11.81 11.47 -5.30
C LEU A 180 -12.45 12.83 -5.54
N GLU A 181 -13.78 12.96 -5.49
CA GLU A 181 -14.52 14.21 -5.61
C GLU A 181 -14.19 15.27 -4.54
N GLN A 182 -13.62 14.86 -3.40
CA GLN A 182 -13.26 15.78 -2.31
C GLN A 182 -11.93 16.50 -2.54
N ILE A 183 -11.10 15.99 -3.45
CA ILE A 183 -9.86 16.63 -3.89
C ILE A 183 -10.24 17.86 -4.73
N SER A 184 -9.83 19.04 -4.27
CA SER A 184 -10.20 20.31 -4.92
C SER A 184 -9.21 20.71 -6.02
N GLN A 185 -7.97 20.25 -5.92
CA GLN A 185 -6.91 20.51 -6.88
C GLN A 185 -6.75 19.33 -7.84
N GLN A 186 -6.35 19.61 -9.08
CA GLN A 186 -6.03 18.52 -10.02
C GLN A 186 -4.74 17.80 -9.59
N ARG A 187 -3.80 18.55 -9.02
CA ARG A 187 -2.51 18.06 -8.54
C ARG A 187 -2.48 18.06 -7.01
N PHE A 188 -1.93 17.01 -6.42
CA PHE A 188 -1.82 16.82 -4.98
C PHE A 188 -0.64 15.91 -4.66
N TYR A 189 -0.38 15.66 -3.39
CA TYR A 189 0.63 14.70 -2.97
C TYR A 189 -0.05 13.42 -2.48
N LEU A 190 0.27 12.28 -3.08
CA LEU A 190 -0.29 10.98 -2.75
C LEU A 190 0.58 10.24 -1.72
N LEU A 191 -0.08 9.54 -0.79
CA LEU A 191 0.51 8.51 0.06
C LEU A 191 -0.32 7.22 -0.05
N ALA A 192 0.28 6.12 -0.51
CA ALA A 192 -0.38 4.81 -0.62
C ALA A 192 0.60 3.68 -0.24
N LEU A 193 1.12 3.75 0.99
CA LEU A 193 2.22 2.91 1.46
C LEU A 193 1.72 1.49 1.85
N PRO A 194 2.18 0.41 1.20
CA PRO A 194 1.88 -0.95 1.61
C PRO A 194 2.66 -1.37 2.86
N LEU A 195 2.17 -2.42 3.54
CA LEU A 195 2.98 -3.11 4.53
C LEU A 195 4.19 -3.77 3.82
N PRO A 196 5.42 -3.64 4.36
CA PRO A 196 6.62 -4.20 3.75
C PRO A 196 6.70 -5.71 4.06
N VAL A 197 6.02 -6.53 3.28
CA VAL A 197 5.91 -7.98 3.50
C VAL A 197 6.58 -8.72 2.35
N ARG A 198 7.58 -9.53 2.69
CA ARG A 198 8.30 -10.34 1.71
C ARG A 198 7.39 -11.37 1.06
N GLY A 199 7.46 -11.47 -0.26
CA GLY A 199 6.67 -12.37 -1.07
C GLY A 199 5.22 -11.94 -1.31
N LEU A 200 4.79 -10.78 -0.79
CA LEU A 200 3.42 -10.28 -0.93
C LEU A 200 3.24 -9.56 -2.28
N ASP A 201 2.12 -9.85 -2.97
CA ASP A 201 1.83 -9.40 -4.33
C ASP A 201 0.99 -8.12 -4.42
N ALA A 202 0.16 -7.90 -3.41
CA ALA A 202 -0.61 -6.68 -3.21
C ALA A 202 -0.87 -6.46 -1.72
N CYS A 203 -1.23 -5.25 -1.34
CA CYS A 203 -1.54 -4.94 0.06
C CYS A 203 -2.66 -3.91 0.14
N PRO A 204 -3.68 -4.11 1.01
CA PRO A 204 -4.60 -3.04 1.36
C PRO A 204 -3.82 -1.87 1.96
N VAL A 205 -4.19 -0.65 1.58
CA VAL A 205 -3.50 0.58 2.00
C VAL A 205 -4.50 1.59 2.52
N ARG A 206 -4.03 2.48 3.41
CA ARG A 206 -4.70 3.74 3.67
C ARG A 206 -4.15 4.79 2.70
N ALA A 207 -4.87 5.00 1.60
CA ALA A 207 -4.50 5.98 0.58
C ALA A 207 -4.94 7.39 1.02
N LEU A 208 -4.02 8.35 0.96
CA LEU A 208 -4.27 9.75 1.34
C LEU A 208 -3.86 10.70 0.22
N ALA A 209 -4.70 11.70 -0.04
CA ALA A 209 -4.32 12.89 -0.81
C ALA A 209 -4.03 14.06 0.14
N ILE A 210 -2.89 14.71 -0.07
CA ILE A 210 -2.50 15.93 0.64
C ILE A 210 -2.44 17.07 -0.37
N GLU A 211 -3.33 18.04 -0.22
CA GLU A 211 -3.37 19.24 -1.06
C GLU A 211 -3.21 20.50 -0.22
N ASP A 212 -2.88 21.62 -0.87
CA ASP A 212 -2.92 22.91 -0.20
C ASP A 212 -4.36 23.29 0.14
N ALA A 213 -4.59 23.74 1.37
CA ALA A 213 -5.86 24.31 1.75
C ALA A 213 -6.11 25.54 0.88
N VAL A 214 -7.17 25.50 0.07
CA VAL A 214 -7.63 26.66 -0.69
C VAL A 214 -8.01 27.73 0.33
N GLY A 215 -7.18 28.77 0.44
CA GLY A 215 -7.39 29.84 1.39
C GLY A 215 -8.65 30.63 1.04
N ARG A 216 -9.53 30.82 2.03
CA ARG A 216 -10.01 32.18 2.30
C ARG A 216 -8.75 33.04 2.33
N ALA A 217 -8.62 33.99 1.40
CA ALA A 217 -7.42 34.81 1.23
C ALA A 217 -6.86 35.20 2.61
N LEU A 218 -5.60 34.88 2.87
CA LEU A 218 -4.89 35.47 3.99
C LEU A 218 -5.02 36.98 3.79
N ALA A 219 -5.78 37.64 4.67
CA ALA A 219 -5.88 39.09 4.66
C ALA A 219 -4.44 39.63 4.57
N PRO A 220 -4.17 40.60 3.68
CA PRO A 220 -2.83 41.15 3.55
C PRO A 220 -2.35 41.52 4.95
N ARG A 221 -1.20 40.96 5.36
CA ARG A 221 -0.59 41.35 6.63
C ARG A 221 -0.52 42.87 6.58
N CYS A 222 -1.24 43.51 7.50
CA CYS A 222 -1.26 44.95 7.62
C CYS A 222 0.20 45.36 7.82
N SER A 223 0.83 45.91 6.78
CA SER A 223 2.16 46.50 6.90
C SER A 223 1.96 47.67 7.84
N THR A 224 2.43 47.52 9.08
CA THR A 224 2.52 48.63 10.01
C THR A 224 3.26 49.77 9.29
N PRO A 225 2.68 50.98 9.22
CA PRO A 225 3.37 52.10 8.60
C PRO A 225 4.64 52.36 9.41
N THR A 226 5.79 52.22 8.77
CA THR A 226 7.05 52.78 9.25
C THR A 226 6.88 54.30 9.29
N THR A 227 6.57 54.82 10.47
CA THR A 227 6.61 56.25 10.73
C THR A 227 8.07 56.71 10.59
N PRO A 228 8.38 57.74 9.80
CA PRO A 228 9.71 58.29 9.76
C PRO A 228 9.96 59.01 11.09
N ARG A 229 10.97 58.59 11.85
CA ARG A 229 11.42 59.34 13.03
C ARG A 229 12.02 60.67 12.57
N SER A 230 11.40 61.77 12.95
CA SER A 230 12.03 63.08 12.95
C SER A 230 13.00 63.21 14.14
N PRO A 231 14.09 63.99 14.02
CA PRO A 231 15.01 64.23 15.12
C PRO A 231 14.58 65.46 15.95
N LEU A 232 15.23 65.61 17.13
CA LEU A 232 15.16 66.72 18.11
C LEU A 232 14.20 66.46 19.28
N SER A 233 14.50 66.79 20.54
CA SER A 233 15.71 67.33 21.20
C SER A 233 15.60 67.10 22.72
N TYR A 234 16.71 67.35 23.40
CA TYR A 234 17.01 67.27 24.84
C TYR A 234 16.00 67.90 25.83
N ALA A 235 16.16 67.47 27.09
CA ALA A 235 15.68 68.02 28.38
C ALA A 235 14.32 67.40 28.86
N GLU A 236 14.12 66.88 30.07
CA GLU A 236 14.70 67.15 31.40
C GLU A 236 14.52 65.95 32.38
N LEU A 237 15.49 65.84 33.32
CA LEU A 237 15.36 65.49 34.75
C LEU A 237 14.94 64.07 35.25
N ARG A 238 15.99 63.25 35.50
CA ARG A 238 16.49 62.77 36.82
C ARG A 238 15.62 61.86 37.76
N PRO A 239 16.27 61.12 38.70
CA PRO A 239 16.11 59.66 38.85
C PRO A 239 15.50 59.22 40.19
N LEU A 240 15.10 57.95 40.29
CA LEU A 240 15.19 57.20 41.54
C LEU A 240 15.76 55.80 41.31
N ALA A 241 16.71 55.47 42.17
CA ALA A 241 17.57 54.32 42.14
C ALA A 241 16.94 53.08 42.81
N SER A 242 17.52 51.94 42.46
CA SER A 242 17.82 50.78 43.31
C SER A 242 16.64 49.99 43.91
N ILE A 243 16.64 48.68 43.69
CA ILE A 243 17.03 47.69 44.72
C ILE A 243 16.84 46.25 44.20
N PHE A 244 17.99 45.55 44.22
CA PHE A 244 18.25 44.14 44.51
C PHE A 244 17.96 42.98 43.53
N CYS A 245 19.11 42.35 43.26
CA CYS A 245 19.43 41.02 42.77
C CYS A 245 19.27 39.96 43.88
N THR A 246 18.94 38.72 43.49
CA THR A 246 19.44 37.43 44.04
C THR A 246 18.79 36.33 43.18
N SER A 247 19.46 35.65 42.24
CA SER A 247 20.52 34.61 42.36
C SER A 247 20.10 33.36 43.14
N MET A 248 20.14 32.20 42.48
CA MET A 248 20.55 30.86 42.95
C MET A 248 19.90 29.80 42.04
N SER A 249 20.50 28.67 41.65
CA SER A 249 21.88 28.19 41.60
C SER A 249 21.81 26.79 40.95
N SER A 250 22.79 26.50 40.11
CA SER A 250 23.00 25.20 39.45
C SER A 250 23.44 24.11 40.44
N THR A 251 23.09 22.85 40.13
CA THR A 251 23.93 21.69 40.48
C THR A 251 23.79 20.62 39.41
N ALA A 252 24.89 20.38 38.71
CA ALA A 252 25.15 19.22 37.86
C ALA A 252 25.76 18.11 38.72
N ILE A 253 25.39 16.86 38.46
CA ILE A 253 26.08 15.67 39.00
C ILE A 253 26.44 14.75 37.85
N SER A 254 27.65 14.23 37.98
CA SER A 254 28.55 13.70 36.97
C SER A 254 28.30 12.24 36.60
N CYS A 255 28.65 11.93 35.36
CA CYS A 255 28.85 10.59 34.78
C CYS A 255 30.20 9.99 35.23
N PRO A 256 30.32 8.66 35.38
CA PRO A 256 31.59 7.99 35.18
C PRO A 256 31.55 7.02 33.99
N ILE A 257 32.52 7.24 33.11
CA ILE A 257 32.99 6.37 32.04
C ILE A 257 33.59 5.09 32.65
N TRP A 258 33.25 3.92 32.10
CA TRP A 258 34.05 2.70 32.24
C TRP A 258 34.49 2.17 30.87
N LEU A 259 35.79 1.92 30.79
CA LEU A 259 36.54 1.44 29.63
C LEU A 259 36.29 -0.05 29.33
N PHE A 260 36.30 -0.34 28.03
CA PHE A 260 36.82 -1.54 27.34
C PHE A 260 37.12 -2.81 28.16
N ARG A 261 36.45 -3.91 27.80
CA ARG A 261 37.12 -5.20 27.57
C ARG A 261 36.29 -6.12 26.66
N ARG A 262 36.86 -6.46 25.50
CA ARG A 262 36.49 -7.63 24.68
C ARG A 262 36.89 -8.90 25.45
N ALA A 263 35.99 -9.88 25.53
CA ALA A 263 36.36 -11.29 25.67
C ALA A 263 35.28 -12.21 25.09
N ARG A 264 35.76 -13.26 24.44
CA ARG A 264 35.04 -14.27 23.67
C ARG A 264 34.19 -15.19 24.55
N SER A 265 33.22 -15.82 23.89
CA SER A 265 32.42 -16.94 24.37
C SER A 265 33.24 -18.15 24.83
N PRO A 266 32.61 -19.00 25.67
CA PRO A 266 32.67 -20.44 25.44
C PRO A 266 31.28 -21.09 25.41
N ARG A 267 31.13 -22.02 24.45
CA ARG A 267 30.05 -23.01 24.41
C ARG A 267 30.21 -23.94 25.60
N CYS A 268 29.09 -24.31 26.23
CA CYS A 268 29.00 -25.51 27.06
C CYS A 268 27.92 -26.43 26.49
N ALA A 269 28.35 -27.65 26.19
CA ALA A 269 27.55 -28.78 25.73
C ALA A 269 27.07 -29.63 26.92
N ARG A 270 25.94 -30.32 26.73
CA ARG A 270 25.51 -31.64 27.25
C ARG A 270 23.97 -31.74 27.04
N SER A 271 23.32 -32.84 26.64
CA SER A 271 23.73 -34.17 26.24
C SER A 271 22.50 -35.05 25.90
N GLN A 272 22.60 -35.83 24.81
CA GLN A 272 21.95 -37.15 24.50
C GLN A 272 20.49 -37.23 24.00
N PRO A 273 20.06 -38.33 23.32
CA PRO A 273 20.59 -38.81 22.03
C PRO A 273 19.46 -39.18 21.02
N CYS A 274 19.82 -39.18 19.73
CA CYS A 274 19.03 -39.69 18.61
C CYS A 274 19.50 -41.11 18.25
N PRO A 275 18.63 -42.10 17.98
CA PRO A 275 19.06 -43.38 17.41
C PRO A 275 19.11 -43.32 15.88
N LEU A 276 20.29 -43.68 15.37
CA LEU A 276 20.69 -43.88 13.98
C LEU A 276 19.81 -44.87 13.20
N LYS A 277 19.73 -44.67 11.88
CA LYS A 277 20.13 -45.68 10.88
C LYS A 277 20.27 -45.04 9.48
N CYS A 278 21.51 -44.70 9.11
CA CYS A 278 21.96 -44.61 7.72
C CYS A 278 22.72 -45.89 7.40
N ILE A 279 22.39 -46.52 6.27
CA ILE A 279 23.18 -47.58 5.65
C ILE A 279 23.60 -47.08 4.27
N SER A 280 24.88 -47.21 3.97
CA SER A 280 25.51 -47.16 2.64
C SER A 280 26.50 -48.35 2.60
N PRO A 281 27.25 -48.61 1.52
CA PRO A 281 27.20 -48.11 0.13
C PRO A 281 27.27 -49.27 -0.91
N LEU A 282 27.24 -48.96 -2.22
CA LEU A 282 28.14 -49.55 -3.23
C LEU A 282 27.92 -48.94 -4.63
N SER A 283 29.03 -48.92 -5.38
CA SER A 283 29.33 -48.39 -6.72
C SER A 283 28.42 -48.96 -7.83
N THR A 284 28.31 -48.39 -9.05
CA THR A 284 29.36 -48.28 -10.08
C THR A 284 28.83 -47.49 -11.30
N ARG A 285 29.73 -46.80 -12.01
CA ARG A 285 29.50 -46.10 -13.29
C ARG A 285 29.06 -47.05 -14.42
N CYS A 286 28.28 -46.58 -15.40
CA CYS A 286 28.66 -46.54 -16.83
C CYS A 286 27.52 -46.10 -17.79
N VAL A 287 27.87 -45.13 -18.64
CA VAL A 287 27.65 -45.03 -20.11
C VAL A 287 26.25 -44.76 -20.68
N SER A 288 26.32 -43.91 -21.70
CA SER A 288 25.37 -43.17 -22.52
C SER A 288 24.58 -43.93 -23.61
N CYS A 289 23.56 -43.22 -24.14
CA CYS A 289 22.98 -43.22 -25.50
C CYS A 289 21.61 -43.93 -25.73
N PRO A 290 20.82 -43.60 -26.78
CA PRO A 290 19.59 -42.79 -26.62
C PRO A 290 18.33 -43.33 -27.36
N ARG A 291 17.20 -42.61 -27.17
CA ARG A 291 15.95 -42.57 -27.98
C ARG A 291 15.10 -43.85 -28.12
N SER A 292 13.85 -43.78 -27.66
CA SER A 292 12.65 -44.11 -28.47
C SER A 292 11.34 -43.68 -27.78
N ASN A 293 10.33 -43.45 -28.61
CA ASN A 293 9.09 -42.71 -28.38
C ASN A 293 7.98 -43.48 -27.61
N THR A 294 7.30 -42.75 -26.69
CA THR A 294 5.84 -42.75 -26.37
C THR A 294 5.15 -44.04 -25.86
N PRO A 295 3.92 -43.97 -25.29
CA PRO A 295 3.40 -43.09 -24.23
C PRO A 295 2.63 -43.88 -23.13
N VAL A 296 2.67 -43.49 -21.85
CA VAL A 296 1.72 -43.98 -20.82
C VAL A 296 1.58 -42.96 -19.65
N PRO A 297 0.59 -43.06 -18.74
CA PRO A 297 -0.60 -42.23 -18.69
C PRO A 297 -0.68 -41.33 -17.45
N THR A 298 -1.77 -40.55 -17.40
CA THR A 298 -2.32 -39.78 -16.28
C THR A 298 -2.09 -40.39 -14.89
N TRP A 299 -1.47 -39.63 -13.99
CA TRP A 299 -1.44 -39.91 -12.56
C TRP A 299 -2.45 -39.03 -11.82
N SER A 300 -3.52 -39.67 -11.35
CA SER A 300 -4.46 -39.13 -10.37
C SER A 300 -3.80 -39.17 -8.99
N PHE A 301 -3.69 -38.01 -8.34
CA PHE A 301 -3.32 -37.93 -6.93
C PHE A 301 -4.52 -38.28 -6.02
N CYS A 302 -4.33 -39.28 -5.16
CA CYS A 302 -5.23 -39.65 -4.08
C CYS A 302 -5.15 -38.62 -2.94
N LEU A 303 -6.30 -38.06 -2.56
CA LEU A 303 -6.54 -37.40 -1.27
C LEU A 303 -7.35 -38.36 -0.36
N PRO A 304 -7.09 -38.43 0.95
CA PRO A 304 -7.87 -39.24 1.87
C PRO A 304 -9.22 -38.58 2.21
N ARG A 305 -10.33 -39.20 1.78
CA ARG A 305 -11.69 -38.84 2.23
C ARG A 305 -11.98 -39.43 3.61
N ALA A 306 -12.22 -38.56 4.58
CA ALA A 306 -12.85 -38.91 5.84
C ALA A 306 -14.30 -39.38 5.61
N ARG A 307 -14.65 -40.52 6.20
CA ARG A 307 -15.99 -41.11 6.18
C ARG A 307 -16.95 -40.29 7.05
N ARG A 308 -18.13 -39.94 6.54
CA ARG A 308 -19.34 -39.75 7.35
C ARG A 308 -20.48 -40.57 6.74
N CYS A 309 -21.09 -41.37 7.60
CA CYS A 309 -22.18 -42.30 7.32
C CYS A 309 -23.43 -41.59 6.78
N SER A 310 -23.97 -42.14 5.69
CA SER A 310 -25.34 -41.89 5.24
C SER A 310 -26.29 -42.90 5.89
N THR A 311 -27.29 -42.43 6.63
CA THR A 311 -28.49 -43.22 6.92
C THR A 311 -29.63 -42.69 6.06
N ARG A 312 -29.98 -43.42 5.00
CA ARG A 312 -31.28 -43.31 4.32
C ARG A 312 -32.37 -43.76 5.30
N ARG A 313 -33.43 -42.97 5.45
CA ARG A 313 -34.74 -43.47 5.90
C ARG A 313 -35.74 -43.25 4.77
N SER A 314 -36.50 -44.31 4.57
CA SER A 314 -37.59 -44.55 3.63
C SER A 314 -38.81 -43.68 3.90
N SER A 315 -39.52 -43.34 2.82
CA SER A 315 -40.89 -42.81 2.78
C SER A 315 -41.89 -43.74 3.49
N PRO A 316 -43.08 -43.21 3.83
CA PRO A 316 -44.29 -43.79 3.27
C PRO A 316 -45.32 -42.77 2.78
N CYS A 317 -46.15 -43.22 1.84
CA CYS A 317 -47.37 -42.56 1.34
C CYS A 317 -48.49 -42.52 2.40
N ALA A 318 -49.28 -41.44 2.36
CA ALA A 318 -50.72 -41.26 2.63
C ALA A 318 -50.90 -39.73 2.78
N SER A 319 -51.86 -39.02 2.20
CA SER A 319 -53.19 -39.30 1.64
C SER A 319 -53.56 -38.13 0.74
#